data_AF-A0A5C7XCW7-F1
#
_entry.id   AF-A0A5C7XCW7-F1
#
_cell.length_a   1.000
_cell.length_b   1.000
_cell.length_c   1.000
_cell.angle_alpha   90.00
_cell.angle_beta   90.00
_cell.angle_gamma   90.00
#
_symmetry.space_group_name_H-M   'P 1'
#
loop_
_entity.id
_entity.type
_entity.pdbx_description
1 polymer ?
#
loop_
_entity_poly.entity_id
_entity_poly.type
_entity_poly.pdbx_seq_one_letter_code
_entity_poly.pdbx_strand_id
1 'polypeptide(L)'
;MREYSTIRDAIKSLGATVAEEHLQPEFFGGSAYCVFNANQGSQFRLVWDGKEGYGFLQSATSPEQWQDIGPHLSGVANPQAPKFVELLSIAKALINGTTTV
;
A
#
# COMPACT_ATOMS: atom_id res chain seq x y z
N MET A 1 -12.51 5.21 0.69
CA MET A 1 -11.58 6.38 0.62
C MET A 1 -10.87 6.72 1.92
N ARG A 2 -11.55 6.92 3.06
CA ARG A 2 -10.87 7.27 4.33
C ARG A 2 -9.77 6.28 4.74
N GLU A 3 -10.06 4.98 4.65
CA GLU A 3 -9.12 3.93 5.05
C GLU A 3 -7.88 3.89 4.15
N TYR A 4 -8.07 3.99 2.84
CA TYR A 4 -6.98 4.15 1.88
C TYR A 4 -6.07 5.34 2.26
N SER A 5 -6.66 6.52 2.51
CA SER A 5 -5.87 7.70 2.90
C SER A 5 -5.10 7.48 4.19
N THR A 6 -5.71 6.84 5.20
CA THR A 6 -5.02 6.48 6.46
C THR A 6 -3.82 5.56 6.21
N ILE A 7 -3.98 4.50 5.42
CA ILE A 7 -2.88 3.57 5.12
C ILE A 7 -1.78 4.28 4.32
N ARG A 8 -2.16 5.04 3.29
CA ARG A 8 -1.24 5.82 2.46
C ARG A 8 -0.42 6.80 3.29
N ASP A 9 -1.08 7.58 4.15
CA ASP A 9 -0.41 8.59 4.96
C ASP A 9 0.50 7.97 6.02
N ALA A 10 0.13 6.79 6.55
CA ALA A 10 1.01 6.02 7.41
C ALA A 10 2.27 5.53 6.67
N ILE A 11 2.14 5.03 5.43
CA ILE A 11 3.28 4.62 4.59
C ILE A 11 4.18 5.82 4.27
N LYS A 12 3.60 6.98 3.93
CA LYS A 12 4.38 8.22 3.72
C LYS A 12 5.15 8.63 4.96
N SER A 13 4.56 8.46 6.14
CA SER A 13 5.21 8.75 7.44
C SER A 13 6.40 7.83 7.72
N LEU A 14 6.53 6.68 7.04
CA LEU A 14 7.71 5.81 7.09
C LEU A 14 8.85 6.29 6.19
N GLY A 15 8.65 7.36 5.40
CA GLY A 15 9.64 7.91 4.47
C GLY A 15 9.44 7.53 3.01
N ALA A 16 8.34 6.86 2.65
CA ALA A 16 8.02 6.58 1.26
C ALA A 16 7.67 7.86 0.49
N THR A 17 8.20 7.99 -0.73
CA THR A 17 7.84 9.10 -1.63
C THR A 17 6.80 8.61 -2.65
N VAL A 18 5.73 9.37 -2.84
CA VAL A 18 4.70 9.05 -3.85
C VAL A 18 5.25 9.33 -5.24
N ALA A 19 5.23 8.32 -6.10
CA ALA A 19 5.57 8.43 -7.52
C ALA A 19 4.32 8.74 -8.35
N GLU A 20 3.22 8.06 -8.05
CA GLU A 20 1.95 8.15 -8.77
C GLU A 20 0.79 7.87 -7.80
N GLU A 21 -0.34 8.52 -8.00
CA GLU A 21 -1.57 8.25 -7.28
C GLU A 21 -2.75 8.31 -8.24
N HIS A 22 -3.62 7.31 -8.17
CA HIS A 22 -4.84 7.24 -8.96
C HIS A 22 -6.02 6.93 -8.06
N LEU A 23 -7.03 7.80 -8.10
CA LEU A 23 -8.25 7.70 -7.31
C LEU A 23 -9.44 7.53 -8.25
N GLN A 24 -10.29 6.54 -7.97
CA GLN A 24 -11.53 6.32 -8.72
C GLN A 24 -12.73 6.36 -7.77
N PRO A 25 -13.08 7.55 -7.25
CA PRO A 25 -14.14 7.70 -6.25
C PRO A 25 -15.53 7.27 -6.76
N GLU A 26 -15.75 7.30 -8.08
CA GLU A 26 -17.04 6.98 -8.71
C GLU A 26 -17.20 5.50 -9.09
N PHE A 27 -16.10 4.72 -9.07
CA PHE A 27 -16.12 3.30 -9.43
C PHE A 27 -16.05 2.41 -8.20
N PHE A 28 -16.93 1.40 -8.17
CA PHE A 28 -16.90 0.28 -7.22
C PHE A 28 -16.54 0.71 -5.79
N GLY A 29 -17.35 1.55 -5.13
CA GLY A 29 -17.10 1.94 -3.73
C GLY A 29 -15.85 2.80 -3.47
N GLY A 30 -15.15 3.25 -4.51
CA GLY A 30 -14.00 4.17 -4.42
C GLY A 30 -12.65 3.47 -4.45
N SER A 31 -12.37 2.69 -5.51
CA SER A 31 -11.06 2.05 -5.71
C SER A 31 -9.94 3.06 -5.91
N ALA A 32 -8.73 2.72 -5.50
CA ALA A 32 -7.57 3.58 -5.61
C ALA A 32 -6.26 2.79 -5.66
N TYR A 33 -5.19 3.40 -6.18
CA TYR A 33 -3.84 2.93 -5.92
C TYR A 33 -2.86 4.09 -5.75
N CYS A 34 -1.77 3.86 -5.00
CA CYS A 34 -0.66 4.79 -4.84
C CYS A 34 0.66 4.04 -5.05
N VAL A 35 1.47 4.47 -6.00
CA VAL A 35 2.82 3.94 -6.24
C VAL A 35 3.81 4.75 -5.42
N PHE A 36 4.71 4.05 -4.74
CA PHE A 36 5.77 4.61 -3.91
C PHE A 36 7.14 4.23 -4.47
N ASN A 37 8.07 5.18 -4.42
CA ASN A 37 9.49 4.91 -4.64
C ASN A 37 10.15 4.48 -3.33
N ALA A 38 10.86 3.35 -3.37
CA ALA A 38 11.76 2.92 -2.31
C ALA A 38 13.16 3.55 -2.47
N ASN A 39 13.97 3.52 -1.42
CA ASN A 39 15.28 4.17 -1.41
C ASN A 39 16.29 3.57 -2.42
N GLN A 40 16.10 2.31 -2.83
CA GLN A 40 16.99 1.60 -3.75
C GLN A 40 16.52 1.64 -5.22
N GLY A 41 15.54 2.50 -5.55
CA GLY A 41 15.02 2.62 -6.92
C GLY A 41 13.94 1.58 -7.29
N SER A 42 13.63 0.64 -6.41
CA SER A 42 12.46 -0.24 -6.53
C SER A 42 11.15 0.52 -6.27
N GLN A 43 10.05 0.00 -6.79
CA GLN A 43 8.72 0.54 -6.57
C GLN A 43 7.80 -0.50 -5.92
N PHE A 44 6.89 -0.02 -5.09
CA PHE A 44 5.79 -0.80 -4.54
C PHE A 44 4.53 0.07 -4.57
N ARG A 45 3.34 -0.53 -4.54
CA ARG A 45 2.09 0.22 -4.53
C ARG A 45 1.12 -0.26 -3.47
N LEU A 46 0.38 0.67 -2.90
CA LEU A 46 -0.84 0.39 -2.13
C LEU A 46 -1.99 0.32 -3.11
N VAL A 47 -2.73 -0.78 -3.10
CA VAL A 47 -3.99 -0.94 -3.84
C VAL A 47 -5.14 -0.94 -2.84
N TRP A 48 -6.21 -0.25 -3.18
CA TRP A 48 -7.48 -0.27 -2.47
C TRP A 48 -8.57 -0.75 -3.43
N ASP A 49 -9.12 -1.92 -3.15
CA ASP A 49 -10.31 -2.43 -3.80
C ASP A 49 -11.54 -1.84 -3.09
N GLY A 50 -12.16 -0.84 -3.71
CA GLY A 50 -13.36 -0.23 -3.15
C GLY A 50 -14.58 -1.14 -3.20
N LYS A 51 -14.59 -2.16 -4.07
CA LYS A 51 -15.72 -3.08 -4.23
C LYS A 51 -15.82 -3.99 -3.02
N GLU A 52 -14.68 -4.58 -2.68
CA GLU A 52 -14.55 -5.55 -1.60
C GLU A 52 -14.19 -4.89 -0.26
N GLY A 53 -13.79 -3.60 -0.29
CA GLY A 53 -13.52 -2.80 0.89
C GLY A 53 -12.23 -3.17 1.61
N TYR A 54 -11.17 -3.49 0.87
CA TYR A 54 -9.88 -3.82 1.44
C TYR A 54 -8.70 -3.19 0.70
N GLY A 55 -7.57 -3.06 1.40
CA GLY A 55 -6.30 -2.61 0.84
C GLY A 55 -5.16 -3.59 1.07
N PHE A 56 -4.16 -3.55 0.21
CA PHE A 56 -2.98 -4.43 0.26
C PHE A 56 -1.80 -3.79 -0.48
N LEU A 57 -0.61 -4.36 -0.28
CA LEU A 57 0.59 -3.91 -0.97
C LEU A 57 0.91 -4.83 -2.15
N GLN A 58 1.54 -4.25 -3.17
CA GLN A 58 2.15 -4.98 -4.26
C GLN A 58 3.58 -4.49 -4.47
N SER A 59 4.52 -5.40 -4.72
CA SER A 59 5.88 -5.06 -5.15
C SER A 59 5.99 -5.16 -6.66
N ALA A 60 6.76 -4.26 -7.29
CA ALA A 60 7.15 -4.44 -8.68
C ALA A 60 8.15 -5.61 -8.79
N THR A 61 7.88 -6.57 -9.67
CA THR A 61 8.80 -7.67 -10.01
C THR A 61 9.50 -7.43 -11.35
N SER A 62 8.85 -6.67 -12.23
CA SER A 62 9.39 -6.13 -13.48
C SER A 62 8.57 -4.89 -13.87
N PRO A 63 8.96 -4.10 -14.88
CA PRO A 63 8.14 -2.99 -15.36
C PRO A 63 6.71 -3.48 -15.67
N GLU A 64 5.71 -2.82 -15.08
CA GLU A 64 4.28 -3.14 -15.20
C GLU A 64 3.82 -4.46 -14.55
N GLN A 65 4.71 -5.26 -13.98
CA GLN A 65 4.36 -6.49 -13.28
C GLN A 65 4.40 -6.32 -11.77
N TRP A 66 3.26 -6.56 -11.14
CA TRP A 66 3.03 -6.35 -9.71
C TRP A 66 2.66 -7.67 -9.04
N GLN A 67 3.22 -7.93 -7.86
CA GLN A 67 2.92 -9.11 -7.05
C GLN A 67 2.41 -8.70 -5.67
N ASP A 68 1.29 -9.30 -5.24
CA ASP A 68 0.70 -9.11 -3.93
C ASP A 68 1.66 -9.50 -2.81
N ILE A 69 1.77 -8.64 -1.81
CA ILE A 69 2.62 -8.84 -0.65
C ILE A 69 1.91 -8.40 0.63
N GLY A 70 2.03 -9.22 1.66
CA GLY A 70 1.44 -8.95 2.96
C GLY A 70 -0.07 -9.14 3.02
N PRO A 71 -0.70 -8.65 4.11
CA PRO A 71 -2.09 -8.96 4.41
C PRO A 71 -3.07 -8.04 3.66
N HIS A 72 -4.26 -8.57 3.39
CA HIS A 72 -5.43 -7.76 3.05
C HIS A 72 -5.99 -7.09 4.32
N LEU A 73 -6.09 -5.77 4.28
CA LEU A 73 -6.68 -4.91 5.31
C LEU A 73 -8.09 -4.53 4.94
N SER A 74 -9.08 -5.10 5.62
CA SER A 74 -10.49 -4.69 5.55
C SER A 74 -10.99 -4.18 6.90
N GLY A 75 -12.00 -3.31 6.87
CA GLY A 75 -12.75 -2.91 8.06
C GLY A 75 -11.95 -2.06 9.04
N VAL A 76 -11.98 -0.75 8.81
CA VAL A 76 -11.38 0.34 9.60
C VAL A 76 -9.88 0.16 9.76
N ALA A 77 -9.10 1.05 9.14
CA ALA A 77 -7.69 1.23 9.40
C ALA A 77 -7.45 1.60 10.88
N ASN A 78 -7.60 0.64 11.79
CA ASN A 78 -7.18 0.73 13.17
C ASN A 78 -5.66 0.56 13.15
N PRO A 79 -4.88 1.61 13.48
CA PRO A 79 -3.43 1.53 13.43
C PRO A 79 -2.82 0.49 14.37
N GLN A 80 -3.61 -0.01 15.34
CA GLN A 80 -3.21 -1.03 16.31
C GLN A 80 -3.62 -2.45 15.88
N ALA A 81 -4.37 -2.60 14.78
CA ALA A 81 -4.74 -3.92 14.29
C ALA A 81 -3.47 -4.69 13.85
N PRO A 82 -3.31 -5.97 14.22
CA PRO A 82 -2.12 -6.75 13.89
C PRO A 82 -1.75 -6.71 12.39
N LYS A 83 -2.76 -6.82 11.52
CA LYS A 83 -2.56 -6.74 10.06
C LYS A 83 -2.07 -5.37 9.59
N PHE A 84 -2.45 -4.29 10.28
CA PHE A 84 -2.03 -2.93 9.91
C PHE A 84 -0.56 -2.74 10.26
N VAL A 85 -0.17 -3.21 11.45
CA VAL A 85 1.23 -3.23 11.90
C VAL A 85 2.08 -4.08 10.96
N GLU A 86 1.60 -5.27 10.58
CA GLU A 86 2.27 -6.15 9.62
C GLU A 86 2.45 -5.47 8.25
N LEU A 87 1.39 -4.87 7.71
CA LEU A 87 1.45 -4.15 6.44
C LEU A 87 2.46 -2.98 6.49
N LEU A 88 2.49 -2.20 7.57
CA LEU A 88 3.49 -1.14 7.74
C LEU A 88 4.92 -1.68 7.90
N SER A 89 5.08 -2.83 8.55
CA SER A 89 6.39 -3.49 8.66
C SER A 89 6.91 -3.91 7.28
N ILE A 90 6.04 -4.46 6.43
CA ILE A 90 6.37 -4.83 5.05
C ILE A 90 6.69 -3.57 4.23
N ALA A 91 5.85 -2.53 4.31
CA ALA A 91 6.13 -1.25 3.64
C ALA A 91 7.50 -0.68 4.04
N LYS A 92 7.83 -0.71 5.34
CA LYS A 92 9.13 -0.26 5.84
C LYS A 92 10.29 -1.08 5.28
N ALA A 93 10.13 -2.41 5.18
CA ALA A 93 11.15 -3.28 4.60
C ALA A 93 11.37 -2.98 3.11
N LEU A 94 10.30 -2.77 2.35
CA LEU A 94 10.37 -2.37 0.93
C LEU A 94 11.09 -1.03 0.77
N ILE A 95 10.73 -0.02 1.57
CA ILE A 95 11.36 1.31 1.55
C ILE A 95 12.87 1.19 1.77
N ASN A 96 13.29 0.33 2.70
CA ASN A 96 14.70 0.11 3.04
C ASN A 96 15.42 -0.88 2.12
N GLY A 97 14.72 -1.54 1.19
CA GLY A 97 15.26 -2.61 0.35
C GLY A 97 15.74 -3.82 1.16
N THR A 98 15.11 -4.10 2.30
CA THR A 98 15.39 -5.29 3.12
C THR A 98 14.43 -6.39 2.70
N THR A 99 14.95 -7.53 2.24
CA THR A 99 14.12 -8.69 1.92
C THR A 99 13.46 -9.20 3.20
N THR A 100 12.13 -9.08 3.30
CA THR A 100 11.34 -9.79 4.33
C THR A 100 11.42 -11.28 4.04
N VAL A 101 12.14 -12.00 4.90
CA VAL A 101 12.26 -13.47 4.90
C VAL A 101 11.03 -14.08 5.58
#